data_AF-A0A1Q8AZ09-F1
#
_entry.id   AF-A0A1Q8AZ09-F1
#
_cell.length_a   1.000
_cell.length_b   1.000
_cell.length_c   1.000
_cell.angle_alpha   90.00
_cell.angle_beta   90.00
_cell.angle_gamma   90.00
#
_symmetry.space_group_name_H-M   'P 1'
#
loop_
_entity.id
_entity.type
_entity.pdbx_description
1 polymer ?
#
loop_
_entity_poly.entity_id
_entity_poly.type
_entity_poly.pdbx_seq_one_letter_code
_entity_poly.pdbx_strand_id
1 'polypeptide(L)'
;MFPTAERLVYSPINYRLVLVVDALGASVFLLLGLWAPASWTARVAAAAAGFTAWGFLEYAIHRWVGHGPPSIARRGHAEHHSDDTALIAAPVFVVLIGAFAVWALLSLVVTIAVASLLVFGLYLGYNHYALLHHVLHHHETFTGRVGLQHLERIHHIHHAQQSVNFGVTSTLWDRLLGTFQPPTAASGSPGLPPSRNASVDRRGLGGGGQACQRRPGSPNLKELVKKYDVERRTRRTRRKNVSIFSLRVPRFLRCT
;
A
#
# COMPACT_ATOMS: atom_id res chain seq x y z
N MET A 1 14.06 2.57 25.36
CA MET A 1 13.51 2.28 24.01
C MET A 1 14.59 2.66 23.01
N PHE A 2 15.14 1.72 22.23
CA PHE A 2 16.37 1.90 21.43
C PHE A 2 16.26 3.08 20.43
N PRO A 3 16.90 4.24 20.70
CA PRO A 3 16.82 5.43 19.83
C PRO A 3 17.41 5.17 18.44
N THR A 4 18.21 4.12 18.30
CA THR A 4 18.86 3.67 17.07
C THR A 4 17.89 3.02 16.09
N ALA A 5 16.93 2.22 16.57
CA ALA A 5 15.98 1.53 15.70
C ALA A 5 15.00 2.49 15.02
N GLU A 6 14.54 3.52 15.73
CA GLU A 6 13.65 4.54 15.18
C GLU A 6 14.36 5.44 14.16
N ARG A 7 15.66 5.71 14.34
CA ARG A 7 16.46 6.43 13.33
C ARG A 7 16.58 5.66 12.00
N LEU A 8 16.61 4.33 12.05
CA LEU A 8 16.66 3.52 10.82
C LEU A 8 15.38 3.65 10.00
N VAL A 9 14.22 3.83 10.66
CA VAL A 9 12.92 3.92 9.99
C VAL A 9 12.86 5.07 8.99
N TYR A 10 13.49 6.20 9.32
CA TYR A 10 13.50 7.42 8.51
C TYR A 10 14.77 7.58 7.65
N SER A 11 15.62 6.55 7.56
CA SER A 11 16.89 6.61 6.82
C SER A 11 16.70 6.23 5.35
N PRO A 12 17.06 7.09 4.38
CA PRO A 12 17.05 6.74 2.95
C PRO A 12 17.95 5.56 2.61
N ILE A 13 19.04 5.37 3.37
CA ILE A 13 19.94 4.23 3.21
C ILE A 13 19.21 2.95 3.63
N ASN A 14 18.55 2.96 4.80
CA ASN A 14 17.74 1.82 5.25
C ASN A 14 16.65 1.49 4.21
N TYR A 15 15.91 2.49 3.74
CA TYR A 15 14.85 2.32 2.73
C TYR A 15 15.33 1.56 1.48
N ARG A 16 16.51 1.94 0.94
CA ARG A 16 17.08 1.27 -0.25
C ARG A 16 17.64 -0.11 0.07
N LEU A 17 18.29 -0.27 1.22
CA LEU A 17 18.86 -1.54 1.65
C LEU A 17 17.79 -2.59 1.90
N VAL A 18 16.64 -2.22 2.48
CA VAL A 18 15.47 -3.09 2.69
C VAL A 18 15.12 -3.81 1.38
N LEU A 19 14.93 -3.07 0.29
CA LEU A 19 14.57 -3.67 -1.02
C LEU A 19 15.59 -4.70 -1.51
N VAL A 20 16.89 -4.46 -1.30
CA VAL A 20 17.95 -5.37 -1.73
C VAL A 20 18.02 -6.59 -0.81
N VAL A 21 18.05 -6.36 0.51
CA VAL A 21 18.18 -7.42 1.52
C VAL A 21 16.97 -8.35 1.46
N ASP A 22 15.76 -7.83 1.30
CA ASP A 22 14.56 -8.64 1.24
C ASP A 22 14.42 -9.42 -0.08
N ALA A 23 14.95 -8.88 -1.19
CA ALA A 23 15.05 -9.64 -2.44
C ALA A 23 16.06 -10.81 -2.33
N LEU A 24 17.20 -10.57 -1.67
CA LEU A 24 18.19 -11.61 -1.38
C LEU A 24 17.63 -12.66 -0.40
N GLY A 25 16.94 -12.22 0.65
CA GLY A 25 16.28 -13.10 1.62
C GLY A 25 15.24 -14.00 0.95
N ALA A 26 14.38 -13.44 0.09
CA ALA A 26 13.44 -14.23 -0.71
C ALA A 26 14.17 -15.28 -1.58
N SER A 27 15.29 -14.90 -2.21
CA SER A 27 16.08 -15.82 -3.04
C SER A 27 16.66 -16.98 -2.23
N VAL A 28 17.09 -16.76 -0.99
CA VAL A 28 17.56 -17.82 -0.09
C VAL A 28 16.46 -18.86 0.18
N PHE A 29 15.26 -18.41 0.54
CA PHE A 29 14.14 -19.33 0.80
C PHE A 29 13.65 -20.04 -0.47
N LEU A 30 13.70 -19.38 -1.62
CA LEU A 30 13.43 -20.03 -2.91
C LEU A 30 14.42 -21.16 -3.17
N LEU A 31 15.72 -20.88 -3.06
CA LEU A 31 16.78 -21.87 -3.32
C LEU A 31 16.72 -23.04 -2.34
N LEU A 32 16.52 -22.76 -1.05
CA LEU A 32 16.33 -23.80 -0.02
C LEU A 32 15.10 -24.66 -0.30
N GLY A 33 14.00 -24.00 -0.69
CA GLY A 33 12.77 -24.65 -1.10
C GLY A 33 12.95 -25.57 -2.29
N LEU A 34 13.66 -25.12 -3.33
CA LEU A 34 13.95 -25.89 -4.54
C LEU A 34 14.91 -27.06 -4.29
N TRP A 35 15.90 -26.88 -3.41
CA TRP A 35 16.89 -27.89 -3.07
C TRP A 35 16.28 -29.08 -2.30
N ALA A 36 15.38 -28.82 -1.35
CA ALA A 36 14.76 -29.88 -0.55
C ALA A 36 13.76 -30.71 -1.39
N PRO A 37 13.58 -32.02 -1.09
CA PRO A 37 12.71 -32.91 -1.87
C PRO A 37 11.22 -32.58 -1.66
N ALA A 38 10.51 -32.35 -2.76
CA ALA A 38 9.05 -32.19 -2.82
C ALA A 38 8.55 -32.32 -4.27
N SER A 39 7.28 -32.69 -4.44
CA SER A 39 6.62 -32.68 -5.74
C SER A 39 6.42 -31.25 -6.26
N TRP A 40 6.40 -31.06 -7.57
CA TRP A 40 6.15 -29.74 -8.18
C TRP A 40 4.82 -29.12 -7.75
N THR A 41 3.77 -29.94 -7.61
CA THR A 41 2.47 -29.48 -7.11
C THR A 41 2.58 -28.88 -5.71
N ALA A 42 3.27 -29.56 -4.78
CA ALA A 42 3.48 -29.04 -3.43
C ALA A 42 4.29 -27.74 -3.44
N ARG A 43 5.32 -27.65 -4.31
CA ARG A 43 6.15 -26.44 -4.45
C ARG A 43 5.35 -25.23 -4.91
N VAL A 44 4.59 -25.38 -5.99
CA VAL A 44 3.76 -24.30 -6.55
C VAL A 44 2.64 -23.92 -5.58
N ALA A 45 1.97 -24.90 -4.98
CA ALA A 45 0.91 -24.66 -4.00
C ALA A 45 1.43 -23.90 -2.77
N ALA A 46 2.59 -24.29 -2.23
CA ALA A 46 3.23 -23.61 -1.10
C ALA A 46 3.56 -22.15 -1.44
N ALA A 47 4.23 -21.90 -2.58
CA ALA A 47 4.57 -20.54 -3.00
C ALA A 47 3.33 -19.67 -3.24
N ALA A 48 2.31 -20.20 -3.91
CA ALA A 48 1.05 -19.49 -4.17
C ALA A 48 0.27 -19.21 -2.88
N ALA A 49 0.22 -20.17 -1.95
CA ALA A 49 -0.41 -20.00 -0.64
C ALA A 49 0.29 -18.91 0.18
N GLY A 50 1.63 -18.91 0.18
CA GLY A 50 2.42 -17.86 0.84
C GLY A 50 2.14 -16.47 0.26
N PHE A 51 2.14 -16.34 -1.07
CA PHE A 51 1.85 -15.07 -1.74
C PHE A 51 0.43 -14.57 -1.45
N THR A 52 -0.55 -15.47 -1.45
CA THR A 52 -1.95 -15.14 -1.14
C THR A 52 -2.10 -14.74 0.33
N ALA A 53 -1.44 -15.45 1.25
CA ALA A 53 -1.41 -15.13 2.67
C ALA A 53 -0.77 -13.76 2.93
N TRP A 54 0.25 -13.36 2.15
CA TRP A 54 0.80 -12.02 2.23
C TRP A 54 -0.26 -10.96 1.96
N GLY A 55 -1.13 -11.13 0.96
CA GLY A 55 -2.20 -10.16 0.68
C GLY A 55 -3.09 -9.90 1.91
N PHE A 56 -3.36 -10.94 2.72
CA PHE A 56 -4.08 -10.77 3.98
C PHE A 56 -3.23 -10.06 5.03
N LEU A 57 -1.96 -10.45 5.17
CA LEU A 57 -1.04 -9.82 6.12
C LEU A 57 -0.80 -8.36 5.80
N GLU A 58 -0.69 -7.98 4.53
CA GLU A 58 -0.63 -6.59 4.08
C GLU A 58 -1.82 -5.81 4.63
N TYR A 59 -3.04 -6.30 4.40
CA TYR A 59 -4.26 -5.70 4.91
C TYR A 59 -4.24 -5.59 6.44
N ALA A 60 -3.92 -6.69 7.13
CA ALA A 60 -3.91 -6.79 8.57
C ALA A 60 -2.88 -5.84 9.22
N ILE A 61 -1.65 -5.83 8.70
CA ILE A 61 -0.58 -4.95 9.15
C ILE A 61 -0.99 -3.51 8.89
N HIS A 62 -1.47 -3.17 7.70
CA HIS A 62 -1.83 -1.80 7.39
C HIS A 62 -2.99 -1.29 8.26
N ARG A 63 -4.04 -2.10 8.46
CA ARG A 63 -5.21 -1.73 9.27
C ARG A 63 -4.98 -1.77 10.77
N TRP A 64 -4.40 -2.84 11.29
CA TRP A 64 -4.33 -3.08 12.74
C TRP A 64 -2.99 -2.74 13.38
N VAL A 65 -1.93 -2.57 12.58
CA VAL A 65 -0.59 -2.17 13.07
C VAL A 65 -0.27 -0.74 12.63
N GLY A 66 -0.29 -0.47 11.33
CA GLY A 66 -0.07 0.86 10.75
C GLY A 66 -1.12 1.87 11.17
N HIS A 67 -2.40 1.44 11.25
CA HIS A 67 -3.49 2.23 11.81
C HIS A 67 -3.90 1.81 13.24
N GLY A 68 -3.07 1.01 13.91
CA GLY A 68 -3.34 0.47 15.24
C GLY A 68 -2.95 1.37 16.42
N PRO A 69 -2.78 0.76 17.61
CA PRO A 69 -2.29 1.42 18.82
C PRO A 69 -0.91 2.08 18.64
N PRO A 70 -0.52 3.00 19.55
CA PRO A 70 0.77 3.68 19.49
C PRO A 70 1.96 2.70 19.41
N SER A 71 2.72 2.81 18.33
CA SER A 71 3.90 1.98 18.04
C SER A 71 4.83 2.71 17.07
N ILE A 72 6.06 2.20 16.88
CA ILE A 72 6.98 2.74 15.86
C ILE A 72 6.36 2.64 14.47
N ALA A 73 5.66 1.53 14.17
CA ALA A 73 4.98 1.33 12.90
C ALA A 73 3.83 2.34 12.69
N ARG A 74 3.00 2.57 13.72
CA ARG A 74 1.93 3.59 13.67
C ARG A 74 2.48 5.00 13.47
N ARG A 75 3.60 5.35 14.10
CA ARG A 75 4.26 6.66 13.91
C ARG A 75 4.81 6.83 12.50
N GLY A 76 5.58 5.86 12.01
CA GLY A 76 6.12 5.89 10.65
C GLY A 76 5.00 5.94 9.60
N HIS A 77 3.90 5.21 9.82
CA HIS A 77 2.75 5.26 8.94
C HIS A 77 2.03 6.61 8.97
N ALA A 78 1.85 7.21 10.14
CA ALA A 78 1.26 8.54 10.26
C ALA A 78 2.10 9.62 9.56
N GLU A 79 3.43 9.54 9.66
CA GLU A 79 4.34 10.43 8.94
C GLU A 79 4.25 10.23 7.42
N HIS A 80 4.13 8.98 6.96
CA HIS A 80 3.89 8.70 5.55
C HIS A 80 2.55 9.26 5.06
N HIS A 81 1.51 9.29 5.90
CA HIS A 81 0.24 9.95 5.58
C HIS A 81 0.35 11.48 5.49
N SER A 82 1.28 12.10 6.23
CA SER A 82 1.52 13.55 6.12
C SER A 82 2.43 13.92 4.94
N ASP A 83 3.39 13.07 4.59
CA ASP A 83 4.26 13.20 3.43
C ASP A 83 4.36 11.85 2.70
N ASP A 84 3.57 11.68 1.65
CA ASP A 84 3.50 10.47 0.84
C ASP A 84 4.78 10.18 0.04
N THR A 85 5.71 11.14 0.00
CA THR A 85 7.04 11.00 -0.62
C THR A 85 8.15 10.65 0.38
N ALA A 86 7.85 10.61 1.68
CA ALA A 86 8.84 10.27 2.70
C ALA A 86 9.32 8.83 2.56
N LEU A 87 10.65 8.64 2.61
CA LEU A 87 11.30 7.33 2.49
C LEU A 87 11.31 6.59 3.84
N ILE A 88 10.14 6.07 4.21
CA ILE A 88 9.91 5.36 5.47
C ILE A 88 9.85 3.86 5.22
N ALA A 89 10.64 3.09 5.96
CA ALA A 89 10.64 1.63 5.88
C ALA A 89 10.90 1.01 7.26
N ALA A 90 10.50 -0.25 7.46
CA ALA A 90 10.94 -0.99 8.64
C ALA A 90 12.48 -1.08 8.67
N PRO A 91 13.11 -1.20 9.85
CA PRO A 91 14.53 -1.47 9.92
C PRO A 91 14.89 -2.73 9.13
N VAL A 92 15.98 -2.69 8.37
CA VAL A 92 16.40 -3.70 7.38
C VAL A 92 16.42 -5.16 7.88
N PHE A 93 16.59 -5.39 9.17
CA PHE A 93 16.62 -6.72 9.76
C PHE A 93 15.23 -7.26 10.16
N VAL A 94 14.20 -6.42 10.26
CA VAL A 94 12.91 -6.80 10.85
C VAL A 94 12.21 -7.87 10.01
N VAL A 95 12.11 -7.67 8.69
CA VAL A 95 11.43 -8.62 7.81
C VAL A 95 12.21 -9.92 7.72
N LEU A 96 13.55 -9.85 7.64
CA LEU A 96 14.41 -11.04 7.61
C LEU A 96 14.27 -11.88 8.89
N ILE A 97 14.31 -11.25 10.07
CA ILE A 97 14.13 -11.96 11.36
C ILE A 97 12.73 -12.59 11.43
N GLY A 98 11.69 -11.85 11.01
CA GLY A 98 10.32 -12.35 10.98
C GLY A 98 10.17 -13.55 10.04
N ALA A 99 10.72 -13.47 8.83
CA ALA A 99 10.70 -14.54 7.83
C ALA A 99 11.41 -15.80 8.35
N PHE A 100 12.59 -15.65 8.96
CA PHE A 100 13.32 -16.76 9.56
C PHE A 100 12.54 -17.40 10.72
N ALA A 101 11.93 -16.60 11.59
CA ALA A 101 11.13 -17.11 12.70
C ALA A 101 9.91 -17.91 12.20
N VAL A 102 9.17 -17.38 11.21
CA VAL A 102 8.05 -18.08 10.58
C VAL A 102 8.52 -19.37 9.90
N TRP A 103 9.64 -19.32 9.17
CA TRP A 103 10.22 -20.50 8.53
C TRP A 103 10.59 -21.58 9.55
N ALA A 104 11.25 -21.20 10.65
CA ALA A 104 11.66 -22.12 11.69
C ALA A 104 10.45 -22.81 12.33
N LEU A 105 9.39 -22.04 12.64
CA LEU A 105 8.14 -22.58 13.19
C LEU A 105 7.43 -23.52 12.21
N LEU A 106 7.31 -23.14 10.93
CA LEU A 106 6.70 -23.98 9.90
C LEU A 106 7.49 -25.27 9.70
N SER A 107 8.82 -25.21 9.76
CA SER A 107 9.70 -26.37 9.60
C SER A 107 9.55 -27.43 10.71
N LEU A 108 8.85 -27.11 11.81
CA LEU A 108 8.48 -28.08 12.85
C LEU A 108 7.28 -28.95 12.47
N VAL A 109 6.45 -28.50 11.51
CA VAL A 109 5.15 -29.11 11.19
C VAL A 109 5.00 -29.53 9.74
N VAL A 110 5.76 -28.93 8.82
CA VAL A 110 5.79 -29.29 7.39
C VAL A 110 7.22 -29.51 6.91
N THR A 111 7.38 -30.10 5.73
CA THR A 111 8.71 -30.34 5.15
C THR A 111 9.47 -29.04 4.90
N ILE A 112 10.80 -29.10 4.95
CA ILE A 112 11.68 -27.94 4.66
C ILE A 112 11.34 -27.30 3.31
N ALA A 113 11.05 -28.10 2.28
CA ALA A 113 10.67 -27.60 0.97
C ALA A 113 9.39 -26.73 1.03
N VAL A 114 8.35 -27.23 1.70
CA VAL A 114 7.06 -26.53 1.83
C VAL A 114 7.19 -25.29 2.72
N ALA A 115 7.85 -25.40 3.89
CA ALA A 115 8.09 -24.26 4.78
C ALA A 115 8.85 -23.13 4.06
N SER A 116 9.92 -23.49 3.34
CA SER A 116 10.74 -22.50 2.62
C SER A 116 9.97 -21.84 1.48
N LEU A 117 9.16 -22.60 0.73
CA LEU A 117 8.39 -22.02 -0.37
C LEU A 117 7.17 -21.22 0.10
N LEU A 118 6.55 -21.58 1.23
CA LEU A 118 5.53 -20.73 1.89
C LEU A 118 6.14 -19.38 2.30
N VAL A 119 7.30 -19.40 2.95
CA VAL A 119 7.99 -18.16 3.36
C VAL A 119 8.49 -17.38 2.17
N PHE A 120 9.00 -18.04 1.13
CA PHE A 120 9.31 -17.38 -0.14
C PHE A 120 8.09 -16.67 -0.73
N GLY A 121 6.93 -17.32 -0.76
CA GLY A 121 5.69 -16.73 -1.24
C GLY A 121 5.29 -15.49 -0.43
N LEU A 122 5.37 -15.57 0.91
CA LEU A 122 5.14 -14.44 1.80
C LEU A 122 6.09 -13.27 1.48
N TYR A 123 7.37 -13.57 1.31
CA TYR A 123 8.41 -12.58 1.04
C TYR A 123 8.25 -11.93 -0.34
N LEU A 124 7.89 -12.73 -1.34
CA LEU A 124 7.59 -12.27 -2.70
C LEU A 124 6.39 -11.31 -2.68
N GLY A 125 5.35 -11.64 -1.91
CA GLY A 125 4.22 -10.75 -1.68
C GLY A 125 4.66 -9.44 -1.03
N TYR A 126 5.47 -9.50 0.03
CA TYR A 126 6.01 -8.31 0.69
C TYR A 126 6.82 -7.43 -0.26
N ASN A 127 7.73 -8.01 -1.04
CA ASN A 127 8.54 -7.28 -2.01
C ASN A 127 7.66 -6.65 -3.11
N HIS A 128 6.64 -7.38 -3.58
CA HIS A 128 5.65 -6.85 -4.50
C HIS A 128 4.91 -5.64 -3.90
N TYR A 129 4.45 -5.75 -2.65
CA TYR A 129 3.84 -4.65 -1.91
C TYR A 129 4.77 -3.44 -1.77
N ALA A 130 5.99 -3.63 -1.30
CA ALA A 130 6.93 -2.54 -1.05
C ALA A 130 7.27 -1.78 -2.34
N LEU A 131 7.54 -2.51 -3.43
CA LEU A 131 7.80 -1.93 -4.74
C LEU A 131 6.58 -1.21 -5.30
N LEU A 132 5.40 -1.83 -5.23
CA LEU A 132 4.19 -1.24 -5.75
C LEU A 132 3.83 0.03 -4.98
N HIS A 133 3.88 0.00 -3.65
CA HIS A 133 3.65 1.16 -2.80
C HIS A 133 4.59 2.32 -3.16
N HIS A 134 5.89 2.04 -3.35
CA HIS A 134 6.85 3.03 -3.83
C HIS A 134 6.43 3.62 -5.19
N VAL A 135 6.10 2.76 -6.16
CA VAL A 135 5.72 3.16 -7.51
C VAL A 135 4.44 4.02 -7.52
N LEU A 136 3.44 3.67 -6.70
CA LEU A 136 2.18 4.42 -6.61
C LEU A 136 2.40 5.88 -6.18
N HIS A 137 3.35 6.13 -5.28
CA HIS A 137 3.65 7.48 -4.79
C HIS A 137 4.68 8.24 -5.62
N HIS A 138 5.71 7.55 -6.14
CA HIS A 138 6.87 8.21 -6.73
C HIS A 138 6.81 8.26 -8.27
N HIS A 139 5.98 7.41 -8.88
CA HIS A 139 5.99 7.13 -10.33
C HIS A 139 4.58 7.12 -10.97
N GLU A 140 3.75 8.13 -10.69
CA GLU A 140 2.38 8.30 -11.23
C GLU A 140 2.24 8.23 -12.78
N THR A 141 3.32 8.49 -13.52
CA THR A 141 3.31 8.38 -15.00
C THR A 141 3.51 6.94 -15.47
N PHE A 142 4.26 6.15 -14.70
CA PHE A 142 4.50 4.75 -14.97
C PHE A 142 3.27 3.91 -14.67
N THR A 143 2.63 4.12 -13.51
CA THR A 143 1.34 3.49 -13.13
C THR A 143 0.29 3.68 -14.23
N GLY A 144 0.30 4.85 -14.85
CA GLY A 144 -0.44 5.22 -16.04
C GLY A 144 -0.33 4.20 -17.19
N ARG A 145 0.91 3.86 -17.52
CA ARG A 145 1.29 3.03 -18.69
C ARG A 145 1.09 1.54 -18.44
N VAL A 146 1.31 1.08 -17.20
CA VAL A 146 1.23 -0.34 -16.84
C VAL A 146 -0.12 -0.76 -16.25
N GLY A 147 -1.14 0.09 -16.33
CA GLY A 147 -2.51 -0.25 -15.90
C GLY A 147 -2.74 -0.22 -14.39
N LEU A 148 -1.81 0.33 -13.59
CA LEU A 148 -1.91 0.38 -12.13
C LEU A 148 -2.65 1.62 -11.60
N GLN A 149 -3.21 2.45 -12.50
CA GLN A 149 -3.92 3.68 -12.13
C GLN A 149 -5.11 3.45 -11.18
N HIS A 150 -5.75 2.29 -11.24
CA HIS A 150 -6.84 1.98 -10.33
C HIS A 150 -6.35 1.88 -8.89
N LEU A 151 -5.26 1.14 -8.66
CA LEU A 151 -4.65 0.98 -7.33
C LEU A 151 -4.10 2.30 -6.80
N GLU A 152 -3.48 3.11 -7.66
CA GLU A 152 -3.05 4.48 -7.34
C GLU A 152 -4.20 5.32 -6.77
N ARG A 153 -5.35 5.35 -7.47
CA ARG A 153 -6.53 6.12 -7.03
C ARG A 153 -7.12 5.58 -5.73
N ILE A 154 -7.22 4.25 -5.59
CA ILE A 154 -7.72 3.59 -4.38
C ILE A 154 -6.84 3.95 -3.17
N HIS A 155 -5.53 3.88 -3.35
CA HIS A 155 -4.58 4.21 -2.29
C HIS A 155 -4.58 5.71 -1.97
N HIS A 156 -4.77 6.58 -2.97
CA HIS A 156 -4.95 8.01 -2.70
C HIS A 156 -6.22 8.30 -1.89
N ILE A 157 -7.32 7.57 -2.15
CA ILE A 157 -8.53 7.65 -1.31
C ILE A 157 -8.23 7.23 0.12
N HIS A 158 -7.37 6.22 0.33
CA HIS A 158 -6.93 5.82 1.67
C HIS A 158 -6.17 6.95 2.39
N HIS A 159 -5.24 7.64 1.72
CA HIS A 159 -4.54 8.82 2.27
C HIS A 159 -5.52 9.91 2.70
N ALA A 160 -6.56 10.13 1.89
CA ALA A 160 -7.65 11.07 2.20
C ALA A 160 -8.61 10.57 3.30
N GLN A 161 -8.84 9.27 3.40
CA GLN A 161 -9.80 8.61 4.28
C GLN A 161 -9.17 7.37 4.91
N GLN A 162 -8.42 7.59 5.99
CA GLN A 162 -7.55 6.59 6.62
C GLN A 162 -8.26 5.36 7.23
N SER A 163 -9.60 5.30 7.14
CA SER A 163 -10.43 4.20 7.64
C SER A 163 -10.91 3.22 6.55
N VAL A 164 -10.52 3.40 5.29
CA VAL A 164 -10.94 2.58 4.15
C VAL A 164 -9.76 2.20 3.27
N ASN A 165 -9.90 1.19 2.39
CA ASN A 165 -8.90 0.83 1.38
C ASN A 165 -7.50 0.55 1.93
N PHE A 166 -7.41 -0.38 2.87
CA PHE A 166 -6.14 -0.80 3.49
C PHE A 166 -5.29 -1.67 2.56
N GLY A 167 -5.87 -2.31 1.55
CA GLY A 167 -5.12 -3.03 0.53
C GLY A 167 -4.45 -2.08 -0.45
N VAL A 168 -3.12 -2.16 -0.57
CA VAL A 168 -2.31 -1.40 -1.54
C VAL A 168 -2.12 -2.19 -2.83
N THR A 169 -1.87 -3.50 -2.73
CA THR A 169 -1.68 -4.39 -3.89
C THR A 169 -2.97 -4.89 -4.50
N SER A 170 -4.04 -4.98 -3.71
CA SER A 170 -5.33 -5.51 -4.14
C SER A 170 -6.46 -5.01 -3.25
N THR A 171 -7.66 -4.88 -3.82
CA THR A 171 -8.89 -4.51 -3.08
C THR A 171 -9.63 -5.73 -2.52
N LEU A 172 -9.08 -6.95 -2.70
CA LEU A 172 -9.73 -8.20 -2.31
C LEU A 172 -10.12 -8.22 -0.83
N TRP A 173 -9.17 -7.96 0.06
CA TRP A 173 -9.40 -8.02 1.50
C TRP A 173 -10.26 -6.86 2.00
N ASP A 174 -10.15 -5.69 1.38
CA ASP A 174 -11.06 -4.58 1.65
C ASP A 174 -12.51 -4.94 1.35
N ARG A 175 -12.76 -5.65 0.23
CA ARG A 175 -14.10 -6.10 -0.16
C ARG A 175 -14.62 -7.18 0.78
N LEU A 176 -13.80 -8.19 1.08
CA LEU A 176 -14.17 -9.28 1.98
C LEU A 176 -14.46 -8.79 3.41
N LEU A 177 -13.74 -7.77 3.88
CA LEU A 177 -13.83 -7.27 5.25
C LEU A 177 -14.59 -5.94 5.38
N GLY A 178 -15.30 -5.52 4.32
CA GLY A 178 -16.23 -4.39 4.37
C GLY A 178 -15.58 -3.01 4.54
N THR A 179 -14.37 -2.83 4.02
CA THR A 179 -13.58 -1.58 4.10
C THR A 179 -13.25 -0.98 2.73
N PHE A 180 -13.81 -1.54 1.65
CA PHE A 180 -13.62 -1.04 0.30
C PHE A 180 -14.46 0.22 0.03
N GLN A 181 -13.79 1.28 -0.41
CA GLN A 181 -14.39 2.53 -0.88
C GLN A 181 -14.02 2.74 -2.35
N PRO A 182 -14.98 2.66 -3.28
CA PRO A 182 -14.71 2.91 -4.69
C PRO A 182 -14.37 4.39 -4.95
N PRO A 183 -13.60 4.69 -6.01
CA PRO A 183 -13.46 6.05 -6.50
C PRO A 183 -14.83 6.54 -6.95
N THR A 184 -15.27 7.70 -6.44
CA THR A 184 -16.53 8.31 -6.88
C THR A 184 -16.44 8.58 -8.38
N ALA A 185 -17.36 8.01 -9.16
CA ALA A 185 -17.50 8.38 -10.55
C ALA A 185 -17.73 9.89 -10.62
N ALA A 186 -16.94 10.59 -11.43
CA ALA A 186 -17.23 11.98 -11.78
C ALA A 186 -18.64 12.01 -12.37
N SER A 187 -19.61 12.49 -11.58
CA SER A 187 -21.00 12.64 -12.01
C SER A 187 -21.06 13.77 -13.03
N GLY A 188 -20.85 13.45 -14.30
CA GLY A 188 -21.35 14.25 -15.42
C GLY A 188 -22.82 13.92 -15.61
N SER A 189 -23.69 14.82 -15.12
CA SER A 189 -25.00 15.17 -15.69
C SER A 189 -25.62 16.27 -14.81
N PRO A 190 -25.87 17.49 -15.33
CA PRO A 190 -26.65 18.49 -14.63
C PRO A 190 -28.15 18.20 -14.79
N GLY A 191 -28.86 18.11 -13.68
CA GLY A 191 -30.31 18.33 -13.61
C GLY A 191 -31.19 17.08 -13.52
N LEU A 192 -31.81 16.88 -12.37
CA LEU A 192 -33.27 16.83 -12.23
C LEU A 192 -33.63 17.22 -10.79
N PRO A 193 -34.56 18.16 -10.54
CA PRO A 193 -34.97 18.49 -9.18
C PRO A 193 -35.79 17.33 -8.57
N PRO A 194 -35.78 17.15 -7.24
CA PRO A 194 -36.52 16.08 -6.60
C PRO A 194 -38.03 16.28 -6.78
N SER A 195 -38.71 15.24 -7.26
CA SER A 195 -40.17 15.21 -7.36
C SER A 195 -40.78 15.33 -5.97
N ARG A 196 -41.57 16.40 -5.77
CA ARG A 196 -42.52 16.49 -4.67
C ARG A 196 -43.55 15.37 -4.81
N ASN A 197 -43.65 14.52 -3.78
CA ASN A 197 -44.87 13.97 -3.18
C ASN A 197 -44.65 12.55 -2.66
N ALA A 198 -44.57 12.42 -1.34
CA ALA A 198 -45.15 11.30 -0.60
C ALA A 198 -45.27 11.71 0.87
N SER A 199 -46.37 12.37 1.19
CA SER A 199 -46.88 12.48 2.55
C SER A 199 -47.33 11.10 3.01
N VAL A 200 -46.60 10.48 3.94
CA VAL A 200 -47.12 9.37 4.73
C VAL A 200 -46.79 9.64 6.20
N ASP A 201 -47.86 9.96 6.93
CA ASP A 201 -47.96 10.02 8.38
C ASP A 201 -47.60 8.65 8.97
N ARG A 202 -46.60 8.60 9.86
CA ARG A 202 -46.52 7.58 10.91
C ARG A 202 -45.99 8.20 12.20
N ARG A 203 -46.94 8.55 13.05
CA ARG A 203 -46.79 8.64 14.51
C ARG A 203 -46.19 7.36 15.10
N GLY A 204 -45.23 7.55 16.02
CA GLY A 204 -44.95 6.65 17.12
C GLY A 204 -43.88 5.58 16.87
N LEU A 205 -42.70 5.78 17.45
CA LEU A 205 -42.15 4.98 18.55
C LEU A 205 -40.71 5.44 18.84
N GLY A 206 -40.49 5.95 20.05
CA GLY A 206 -39.20 6.40 20.54
C GLY A 206 -38.26 5.23 20.81
N GLY A 207 -37.02 5.34 20.35
CA GLY A 207 -35.92 4.43 20.65
C GLY A 207 -34.60 5.12 20.33
N GLY A 208 -33.93 5.60 21.38
CA GLY A 208 -32.67 6.34 21.26
C GLY A 208 -31.53 5.43 20.77
N GLY A 209 -31.14 5.62 19.51
CA GLY A 209 -29.86 5.15 18.97
C GLY A 209 -29.05 6.38 18.56
N GLN A 210 -27.97 6.67 19.30
CA GLN A 210 -27.02 7.72 18.91
C GLN A 210 -26.33 7.31 17.60
N ALA A 211 -26.82 7.84 16.49
CA ALA A 211 -26.12 7.82 15.22
C ALA A 211 -24.81 8.60 15.36
N CYS A 212 -23.69 7.97 15.01
CA CYS A 212 -22.38 8.62 14.96
C CYS A 212 -22.45 9.77 13.94
N GLN A 213 -22.66 11.00 14.42
CA GLN A 213 -22.68 12.19 13.60
C GLN A 213 -21.28 12.43 13.03
N ARG A 214 -21.19 12.57 11.70
CA ARG A 214 -19.96 12.99 11.01
C ARG A 214 -19.47 14.31 11.60
N ARG A 215 -18.17 14.39 11.91
CA ARG A 215 -17.53 15.65 12.35
C ARG A 215 -17.74 16.73 11.27
N PRO A 216 -18.19 17.95 11.65
CA PRO A 216 -18.23 19.08 10.73
C PRO A 216 -16.79 19.44 10.31
N GLY A 217 -16.55 19.56 9.00
CA GLY A 217 -15.25 19.98 8.46
C GLY A 217 -14.42 18.90 7.75
N SER A 218 -14.92 17.67 7.60
CA SER A 218 -14.27 16.69 6.71
C SER A 218 -14.53 17.06 5.24
N PRO A 219 -13.49 17.27 4.40
CA PRO A 219 -13.67 17.57 2.99
C PRO A 219 -14.49 16.48 2.30
N ASN A 220 -15.36 16.87 1.37
CA ASN A 220 -16.15 15.90 0.62
C ASN A 220 -15.18 15.02 -0.21
N LEU A 221 -15.40 13.70 -0.26
CA LEU A 221 -14.60 12.77 -1.07
C LEU A 221 -14.47 13.24 -2.53
N LYS A 222 -15.53 13.87 -3.08
CA LYS A 222 -15.49 14.46 -4.42
C LYS A 222 -14.48 15.61 -4.53
N GLU A 223 -14.35 16.43 -3.49
CA GLU A 223 -13.36 17.51 -3.44
C GLU A 223 -11.95 16.95 -3.28
N LEU A 224 -11.76 15.88 -2.51
CA LEU A 224 -10.46 15.23 -2.33
C LEU A 224 -9.96 14.60 -3.64
N VAL A 225 -10.82 13.86 -4.35
CA VAL A 225 -10.47 13.30 -5.67
C VAL A 225 -10.22 14.41 -6.70
N LYS A 226 -11.01 15.49 -6.68
CA LYS A 226 -10.78 16.63 -7.57
C LYS A 226 -9.48 17.35 -7.25
N LYS A 227 -9.15 17.54 -5.97
CA LYS A 227 -7.89 18.12 -5.51
C LYS A 227 -6.71 17.25 -5.99
N TYR A 228 -6.82 15.94 -5.84
CA TYR A 228 -5.83 14.99 -6.37
C TYR A 228 -5.62 15.14 -7.86
N ASP A 229 -6.69 15.08 -8.67
CA ASP A 229 -6.57 15.17 -10.13
C ASP A 229 -5.96 16.51 -10.58
N VAL A 230 -6.24 17.60 -9.84
CA VAL A 230 -5.63 18.92 -10.07
C VAL A 230 -4.15 18.93 -9.69
N GLU A 231 -3.78 18.45 -8.51
CA GLU A 231 -2.39 18.34 -8.04
C GLU A 231 -1.56 17.43 -8.93
N ARG A 232 -2.14 16.34 -9.42
CA ARG A 232 -1.54 15.42 -10.39
C ARG A 232 -1.25 16.13 -11.71
N ARG A 233 -2.21 16.91 -12.23
CA ARG A 233 -2.03 17.69 -13.46
C ARG A 233 -0.96 18.76 -13.29
N THR A 234 -0.91 19.47 -12.16
CA THR A 234 0.09 20.51 -11.90
C THR A 234 1.49 19.95 -11.67
N ARG A 235 1.64 18.82 -10.94
CA ARG A 235 2.91 18.09 -10.84
C ARG A 235 3.40 17.61 -12.22
N ARG A 236 2.49 17.12 -13.06
CA ARG A 236 2.80 16.69 -14.45
C ARG A 236 3.25 17.84 -15.34
N THR A 237 2.60 19.00 -15.28
CA THR A 237 3.03 20.18 -16.06
C THR A 237 4.35 20.73 -15.55
N ARG A 238 4.56 20.78 -14.23
CA ARG A 238 5.85 21.22 -13.64
C ARG A 238 7.01 20.31 -14.04
N ARG A 239 6.84 18.98 -14.00
CA ARG A 239 7.88 18.02 -14.48
C ARG A 239 8.16 18.15 -15.98
N LYS A 240 7.13 18.35 -16.82
CA LYS A 240 7.31 18.60 -18.27
C LYS A 240 8.09 19.89 -18.52
N ASN A 241 7.78 20.97 -17.81
CA ASN A 241 8.50 22.24 -17.95
C ASN A 241 9.96 22.11 -17.52
N VAL A 242 10.26 21.42 -16.41
CA VAL A 242 11.66 21.15 -16.01
C VAL A 242 12.39 20.30 -17.06
N SER A 243 11.74 19.29 -17.65
CA SER A 243 12.33 18.47 -18.72
C SER A 243 12.56 19.25 -20.02
N ILE A 244 11.70 20.21 -20.37
CA ILE A 244 11.89 21.10 -21.54
C ILE A 244 13.05 22.08 -21.30
N PHE A 245 13.20 22.58 -20.07
CA PHE A 245 14.31 23.48 -19.71
C PHE A 245 15.66 22.76 -19.49
N SER A 246 15.69 21.42 -19.40
CA SER A 246 16.92 20.63 -19.23
C SER A 246 17.57 20.18 -20.56
N LEU A 247 17.11 20.66 -21.71
CA LEU A 247 17.70 20.34 -23.04
C LEU A 247 18.51 21.49 -23.66
N ARG A 248 19.14 22.35 -22.85
CA ARG A 248 20.25 23.20 -23.32
C ARG A 248 21.56 22.70 -22.74
N VAL A 249 22.20 21.78 -23.46
CA VAL A 249 23.62 21.46 -23.29
C VAL A 249 24.41 22.75 -23.57
N PRO A 250 25.23 23.25 -22.63
CA PRO A 250 26.12 24.35 -22.91
C PRO A 250 27.13 23.92 -23.97
N ARG A 251 27.12 24.63 -25.10
CA ARG A 251 28.06 24.44 -26.21
C ARG A 251 29.39 25.12 -25.87
N PHE A 252 30.10 24.65 -24.85
CA PHE A 252 31.45 25.10 -24.55
C PHE A 252 32.30 23.94 -24.07
N LEU A 253 33.13 23.44 -24.98
CA LEU A 253 34.50 22.93 -24.79
C LEU A 253 34.95 22.33 -26.13
N ARG A 254 35.40 23.20 -27.05
CA ARG A 254 36.35 22.85 -28.11
C ARG A 254 37.62 23.65 -27.84
N CYS A 255 38.57 23.02 -27.17
CA CYS A 255 39.99 23.34 -27.18
C CYS A 255 40.74 22.05 -26.90
N THR A 256 41.18 21.38 -27.96
CA THR A 256 42.54 20.88 -28.23
C THR A 256 42.57 20.46 -29.69
#